data_AF-A0A3D3DR71-F1
#
_entry.id   AF-A0A3D3DR71-F1
#
_cell.length_a   1.000
_cell.length_b   1.000
_cell.length_c   1.000
_cell.angle_alpha   90.00
_cell.angle_beta   90.00
_cell.angle_gamma   90.00
#
_symmetry.space_group_name_H-M   'P 1'
#
loop_
_entity.id
_entity.type
_entity.pdbx_description
1 polymer ?
#
loop_
_entity_poly.entity_id
_entity_poly.type
_entity_poly.pdbx_seq_one_letter_code
_entity_poly.pdbx_strand_id
1 'polypeptide(L)'
;MARGVSLMLLITVTRPDSEKILRNMLHACSRKACAVSVFFTGRGVHSLANQDVLTALAETSEAVACAESWKEFFEHDCPVTSGSQTDHSRLIGEAAQVVSL
;
A
#
# COMPACT_ATOMS: atom_id res chain seq x y z
N MET A 1 16.52 -13.37 24.00
CA MET A 1 16.40 -12.87 22.62
C MET A 1 15.43 -11.71 22.64
N ALA A 2 15.89 -10.48 22.37
CA ALA A 2 15.02 -9.32 22.35
C ALA A 2 13.96 -9.54 21.26
N ARG A 3 12.68 -9.62 21.65
CA ARG A 3 11.56 -9.49 20.70
C ARG A 3 11.59 -8.04 20.22
N GLY A 4 12.40 -7.78 19.20
CA GLY A 4 12.34 -6.52 18.47
C GLY A 4 10.92 -6.39 17.93
N VAL A 5 10.24 -5.32 18.31
CA VAL A 5 8.94 -4.97 17.72
C VAL A 5 9.19 -4.89 16.21
N SER A 6 8.57 -5.78 15.42
CA SER A 6 8.56 -5.60 13.97
C SER A 6 7.92 -4.24 13.71
N LEU A 7 8.70 -3.27 13.27
CA LEU A 7 8.22 -1.96 12.88
C LEU A 7 7.20 -2.17 11.75
N MET A 8 5.95 -1.78 12.00
CA MET A 8 4.92 -1.82 10.98
C MET A 8 4.94 -0.51 10.20
N LEU A 9 5.28 -0.58 8.93
CA LEU A 9 5.30 0.55 8.01
C LEU A 9 3.96 0.64 7.28
N LEU A 10 3.40 1.84 7.17
CA LEU A 10 2.34 2.14 6.21
C LEU A 10 2.93 2.95 5.06
N ILE A 11 2.71 2.51 3.82
CA ILE A 11 2.96 3.31 2.63
C ILE A 11 1.63 3.82 2.09
N THR A 12 1.42 5.14 2.11
CA THR A 12 0.25 5.77 1.50
C THR A 12 0.62 6.24 0.10
N VAL A 13 -0.05 5.73 -0.94
CA VAL A 13 0.22 6.04 -2.35
C VAL A 13 -0.87 6.96 -2.86
N THR A 14 -0.48 8.19 -3.20
CA THR A 14 -1.37 9.27 -3.66
C THR A 14 -1.04 9.73 -5.08
N ARG A 15 0.23 9.57 -5.50
CA ARG A 15 0.70 9.96 -6.83
C ARG A 15 0.74 8.77 -7.79
N PRO A 16 0.31 8.95 -9.06
CA PRO A 16 0.22 7.87 -10.04
C PRO A 16 1.58 7.31 -10.48
N ASP A 17 2.64 8.12 -10.46
CA ASP A 17 4.01 7.81 -10.92
C ASP A 17 4.92 7.20 -9.83
N SER A 18 4.30 6.58 -8.82
CA SER A 18 5.00 6.04 -7.65
C SER A 18 5.50 4.60 -7.85
N GLU A 19 5.23 3.94 -8.98
CA GLU A 19 5.37 2.48 -9.09
C GLU A 19 6.79 2.00 -8.83
N LYS A 20 7.79 2.70 -9.38
CA LYS A 20 9.20 2.36 -9.21
C LYS A 20 9.64 2.50 -7.75
N ILE A 21 9.23 3.58 -7.08
CA ILE A 21 9.59 3.84 -5.68
C ILE A 21 8.90 2.82 -4.78
N LEU A 22 7.59 2.63 -4.97
CA LEU A 22 6.78 1.67 -4.23
C LEU A 22 7.38 0.26 -4.29
N ARG A 23 7.63 -0.26 -5.51
CA ARG A 23 8.23 -1.59 -5.68
C ARG A 23 9.57 -1.73 -4.96
N ASN A 24 10.46 -0.75 -5.12
CA ASN A 24 11.77 -0.79 -4.49
C ASN A 24 11.67 -0.80 -2.96
N MET A 25 10.72 -0.05 -2.39
CA MET A 25 10.45 -0.06 -0.96
C MET A 25 9.87 -1.40 -0.49
N LEU A 26 8.90 -1.96 -1.20
CA LEU A 26 8.31 -3.26 -0.87
C LEU A 26 9.36 -4.38 -0.90
N HIS A 27 10.21 -4.41 -1.94
CA HIS A 27 11.33 -5.34 -1.99
C HIS A 27 12.33 -5.13 -0.84
N ALA A 28 12.59 -3.89 -0.43
CA ALA A 28 13.45 -3.62 0.71
C ALA A 28 12.84 -4.08 2.04
N CYS A 29 11.53 -3.90 2.23
CA CYS A 29 10.79 -4.37 3.40
C CYS A 29 10.82 -5.90 3.48
N SER A 30 10.56 -6.59 2.36
CA SER A 30 10.63 -8.05 2.26
C SER A 30 12.02 -8.58 2.64
N ARG A 31 13.10 -8.01 2.10
CA ARG A 31 14.50 -8.41 2.46
C ARG A 31 14.84 -8.23 3.95
N LYS A 32 14.12 -7.35 4.65
CA LYS A 32 14.35 -7.02 6.07
C LYS A 32 13.31 -7.65 7.02
N ALA A 33 12.37 -8.44 6.49
CA ALA A 33 11.21 -8.94 7.23
C ALA A 33 10.45 -7.82 7.98
N CYS A 34 10.37 -6.65 7.36
CA CYS A 34 9.60 -5.51 7.85
C CYS A 34 8.13 -5.70 7.48
N ALA A 35 7.22 -5.66 8.46
CA ALA A 35 5.80 -5.70 8.19
C ALA A 35 5.39 -4.38 7.51
N VAL A 36 4.74 -4.47 6.36
CA VAL A 36 4.35 -3.30 5.58
C VAL A 36 2.91 -3.46 5.08
N SER A 37 2.13 -2.40 5.23
CA SER A 37 0.82 -2.26 4.60
C SER A 37 0.86 -1.10 3.60
N VAL A 38 0.00 -1.17 2.57
CA VAL A 38 -0.07 -0.15 1.52
C VAL A 38 -1.51 0.32 1.36
N PHE A 39 -1.71 1.64 1.35
CA PHE A 39 -3.00 2.25 1.09
C PHE A 39 -2.94 3.12 -0.17
N PHE A 40 -3.82 2.85 -1.14
CA PHE A 40 -3.92 3.61 -2.39
C PHE A 40 -5.13 4.54 -2.38
N THR A 41 -4.93 5.81 -2.71
CA THR A 41 -6.01 6.81 -2.74
C THR A 41 -5.75 7.88 -3.80
N GLY A 42 -6.80 8.63 -4.16
CA GLY A 42 -6.74 9.62 -5.23
C GLY A 42 -6.19 9.00 -6.52
N ARG A 43 -5.29 9.70 -7.21
CA ARG A 43 -4.68 9.18 -8.44
C ARG A 43 -3.66 8.06 -8.21
N GLY A 44 -3.22 7.81 -6.97
CA GLY A 44 -2.29 6.73 -6.64
C GLY A 44 -2.81 5.35 -7.00
N VAL A 45 -4.14 5.19 -7.11
CA VAL A 45 -4.77 3.95 -7.57
C VAL A 45 -4.35 3.52 -8.99
N HIS A 46 -3.86 4.45 -9.82
CA HIS A 46 -3.35 4.09 -11.17
C HIS A 46 -2.14 3.17 -11.11
N SER A 47 -1.35 3.19 -10.02
CA SER A 47 -0.22 2.28 -9.85
C SER A 47 -0.65 0.80 -9.80
N LEU A 48 -1.92 0.50 -9.50
CA LEU A 48 -2.47 -0.85 -9.49
C LEU A 48 -2.74 -1.43 -10.88
N ALA A 49 -2.66 -0.62 -11.94
CA ALA A 49 -2.68 -1.11 -13.33
C ALA A 49 -1.33 -1.77 -13.72
N ASN A 50 -0.30 -1.64 -12.89
CA ASN A 50 1.02 -2.18 -13.15
C ASN A 50 1.21 -3.57 -12.51
N GLN A 51 1.41 -4.60 -13.34
CA GLN A 51 1.56 -5.99 -12.86
C GLN A 51 2.77 -6.19 -11.94
N ASP A 52 3.85 -5.41 -12.11
CA ASP A 52 5.01 -5.48 -11.21
C ASP A 52 4.67 -4.94 -9.82
N VAL A 53 3.76 -3.95 -9.72
CA VAL A 53 3.26 -3.44 -8.44
C VAL A 53 2.42 -4.52 -7.77
N LEU A 54 1.47 -5.12 -8.49
CA LEU A 54 0.62 -6.19 -7.96
C LEU A 54 1.46 -7.37 -7.44
N THR A 55 2.50 -7.76 -8.17
CA THR A 55 3.43 -8.82 -7.77
C THR A 55 4.17 -8.45 -6.48
N ALA A 56 4.64 -7.19 -6.36
CA ALA A 56 5.33 -6.74 -5.15
C ALA A 56 4.40 -6.63 -3.93
N LEU A 57 3.08 -6.43 -4.14
CA LEU A 57 2.09 -6.37 -3.05
C LEU A 57 1.80 -7.72 -2.40
N ALA A 58 2.10 -8.84 -3.07
CA ALA A 58 1.84 -10.19 -2.54
C ALA A 58 2.56 -10.49 -1.20
N GLU A 59 3.65 -9.77 -0.93
CA GLU A 59 4.47 -9.92 0.29
C GLU A 59 4.10 -8.93 1.40
N THR A 60 3.07 -8.09 1.18
CA THR A 60 2.61 -7.11 2.16
C THR A 60 1.64 -7.72 3.16
N SER A 61 1.56 -7.16 4.36
CA SER A 61 0.55 -7.54 5.36
C SER A 61 -0.85 -7.21 4.88
N GLU A 62 -1.01 -6.05 4.22
CA GLU A 62 -2.30 -5.58 3.72
C GLU A 62 -2.10 -4.58 2.58
N ALA A 63 -2.89 -4.70 1.51
CA ALA A 63 -2.95 -3.73 0.42
C ALA A 63 -4.41 -3.32 0.19
N VAL A 64 -4.72 -2.05 0.42
CA VAL A 64 -6.09 -1.53 0.34
C VAL A 64 -6.15 -0.36 -0.64
N ALA A 65 -7.16 -0.33 -1.48
CA ALA A 65 -7.47 0.82 -2.33
C ALA A 65 -8.78 1.48 -1.88
N CYS A 66 -8.79 2.80 -1.77
CA CYS A 66 -10.00 3.58 -1.57
C CYS A 66 -10.99 3.33 -2.72
N ALA A 67 -12.16 2.76 -2.41
CA ALA A 67 -13.17 2.38 -3.39
C ALA A 67 -13.69 3.57 -4.20
N GLU A 68 -13.85 4.73 -3.54
CA GLU A 68 -14.30 5.96 -4.20
C GLU A 68 -13.26 6.47 -5.21
N SER A 69 -11.99 6.49 -4.82
CA SER A 69 -10.90 6.85 -5.74
C SER A 69 -10.76 5.86 -6.88
N TRP A 70 -10.96 4.56 -6.64
CA TRP A 70 -10.93 3.55 -7.70
C TRP A 70 -12.03 3.78 -8.73
N LYS A 71 -13.28 3.94 -8.26
CA LYS A 71 -14.46 4.17 -9.10
C LYS A 71 -14.42 5.48 -9.89
N GLU A 72 -13.63 6.45 -9.43
CA GLU A 72 -13.40 7.69 -10.18
C GLU A 72 -12.67 7.46 -11.51
N PHE A 73 -11.79 6.44 -11.58
CA PHE A 73 -10.92 6.22 -12.73
C PHE A 73 -11.14 4.89 -13.47
N PHE A 74 -11.77 3.90 -12.84
CA PHE A 74 -11.93 2.54 -13.38
C PHE A 74 -13.36 2.02 -13.21
N GLU A 75 -13.86 1.31 -14.23
CA GLU A 75 -15.19 0.68 -14.22
C GLU A 75 -15.15 -0.81 -13.82
N HIS A 76 -13.98 -1.42 -13.81
CA HIS A 76 -13.79 -2.82 -13.43
C HIS A 76 -13.45 -2.97 -11.95
N ASP A 77 -13.47 -4.21 -11.45
CA ASP A 77 -13.14 -4.51 -10.07
C ASP A 77 -11.70 -4.13 -9.72
N CYS A 78 -11.49 -3.74 -8.46
CA CYS A 78 -10.17 -3.40 -7.94
C CYS A 78 -9.34 -4.68 -7.73
N PRO A 79 -8.07 -4.72 -8.19
CA PRO A 79 -7.24 -5.93 -8.08
C PRO A 79 -6.70 -6.19 -6.67
N VAL A 80 -6.97 -5.29 -5.72
CA VAL A 80 -6.62 -5.42 -4.30
C VAL A 80 -7.87 -5.19 -3.44
N THR A 81 -7.73 -5.32 -2.12
CA THR A 81 -8.85 -5.10 -1.20
C THR A 81 -9.45 -3.70 -1.40
N SER A 82 -10.74 -3.66 -1.74
CA SER A 82 -11.49 -2.41 -1.84
C SER A 82 -11.91 -1.97 -0.44
N GLY A 83 -11.48 -0.77 -0.03
CA GLY A 83 -11.74 -0.19 1.28
C GLY A 83 -12.12 1.28 1.22
N SER A 84 -11.91 2.00 2.32
CA SER A 84 -12.38 3.36 2.53
C SER A 84 -11.34 4.23 3.24
N GLN A 85 -11.63 5.52 3.40
CA GLN A 85 -10.83 6.42 4.24
C GLN A 85 -10.80 6.00 5.73
N THR A 86 -11.80 5.23 6.19
CA THR A 86 -11.78 4.65 7.54
C THR A 86 -10.68 3.59 7.66
N ASP A 87 -10.47 2.78 6.62
CA ASP A 87 -9.36 1.82 6.58
C ASP A 87 -8.01 2.53 6.57
N HIS A 88 -7.89 3.65 5.85
CA HIS A 88 -6.68 4.48 5.89
C HIS A 88 -6.38 4.97 7.31
N SER A 89 -7.41 5.47 8.00
CA SER A 89 -7.29 5.96 9.37
C SER A 89 -6.88 4.86 10.34
N ARG A 90 -7.44 3.65 10.18
CA ARG A 90 -7.06 2.46 10.95
C ARG A 90 -5.60 2.10 10.71
N LEU A 91 -5.18 1.99 9.45
CA LEU A 91 -3.80 1.67 9.08
C LEU A 91 -2.81 2.70 9.61
N ILE A 92 -3.15 3.99 9.61
CA ILE A 92 -2.33 5.04 10.23
C ILE A 92 -2.20 4.80 11.74
N GLY A 93 -3.30 4.48 12.42
CA GLY A 93 -3.30 4.24 13.88
C GLY A 93 -2.51 3.00 14.31
N GLU A 94 -2.40 2.00 13.45
CA GLU A 94 -1.62 0.78 13.69
C GLU A 94 -0.13 0.94 13.31
N ALA A 95 0.19 1.83 12.38
CA ALA A 95 1.53 1.96 11.84
C ALA A 95 2.50 2.63 12.82
N ALA A 96 3.70 2.08 12.94
CA ALA A 96 4.79 2.72 13.66
C ALA A 96 5.39 3.89 12.86
N GLN A 97 5.33 3.82 11.53
CA GLN A 97 5.78 4.88 10.62
C GLN A 97 4.92 4.94 9.37
N VAL A 98 4.76 6.14 8.81
CA VAL A 98 4.05 6.37 7.56
C VAL A 98 5.01 6.98 6.55
N VAL A 99 5.02 6.43 5.33
CA VAL A 99 5.67 7.03 4.15
C VAL A 99 4.59 7.41 3.15
N SER A 100 4.60 8.67 2.72
CA SER A 100 3.69 9.16 1.67
C SER A 100 4.41 9.17 0.33
N LEU A 101 3.84 8.44 -0.63
CA LEU A 101 4.26 8.39 -2.02
C LEU A 101 3.30 9.14 -2.93
#